data_AF-A0AA49GU75-F1
#
_entry.id   AF-A0AA49GU75-F1
#
_cell.length_a   1.000
_cell.length_b   1.000
_cell.length_c   1.000
_cell.angle_alpha   90.00
_cell.angle_beta   90.00
_cell.angle_gamma   90.00
#
_symmetry.space_group_name_H-M   'P 1'
#
loop_
_entity.id
_entity.type
_entity.pdbx_description
1 polymer ?
#
loop_
_entity_poly.entity_id
_entity_poly.type
_entity_poly.pdbx_seq_one_letter_code
_entity_poly.pdbx_strand_id
1 'polypeptide(L)'
;METFKIDLVNPRIKVKNWFYKQEFNKVNFGNDNNYTVTTYWLNKPVVFKLSEIEGFSTFYTEGSRGGLIVFEVKVEQNVMTYNCYCPILLFGFWNIKLSFKKNAGWITKYRKEGYFLNQKFKEFLKSLECRPLEESSEHRET
;
A
#
# COMPACT_ATOMS: atom_id res chain seq x y z
N MET A 1 2.48 2.45 -9.86
CA MET A 1 2.86 1.13 -9.37
C MET A 1 4.37 1.08 -9.37
N GLU A 2 5.00 0.56 -8.31
CA GLU A 2 6.46 0.53 -8.19
C GLU A 2 6.98 -0.91 -8.22
N THR A 3 8.14 -1.11 -8.83
CA THR A 3 8.71 -2.45 -9.06
C THR A 3 10.18 -2.52 -8.64
N PHE A 4 10.54 -3.59 -7.94
CA PHE A 4 11.87 -3.83 -7.40
C PHE A 4 12.31 -5.27 -7.72
N LYS A 5 13.55 -5.45 -8.17
CA LYS A 5 14.19 -6.76 -8.18
C LYS A 5 14.56 -7.15 -6.75
N ILE A 6 14.34 -8.39 -6.36
CA ILE A 6 14.62 -8.94 -5.03
C ILE A 6 15.52 -10.17 -5.17
N ASP A 7 16.78 -10.05 -4.74
CA ASP A 7 17.73 -11.18 -4.73
C ASP A 7 17.81 -11.77 -3.31
N LEU A 8 16.71 -12.39 -2.84
CA LEU A 8 16.61 -12.93 -1.48
C LEU A 8 16.08 -14.36 -1.42
N VAL A 9 16.55 -15.09 -0.41
CA VAL A 9 15.88 -16.30 0.08
C VAL A 9 14.63 -15.89 0.86
N ASN A 10 13.45 -16.34 0.41
CA ASN A 10 12.13 -16.10 1.02
C ASN A 10 11.68 -14.62 1.13
N PRO A 11 11.64 -13.85 0.04
CA PRO A 11 11.25 -12.44 0.05
C PRO A 11 9.84 -12.20 0.60
N ARG A 12 8.91 -13.11 0.31
CA ARG A 12 7.52 -13.05 0.80
C ARG A 12 7.43 -12.99 2.32
N ILE A 13 8.24 -13.77 3.03
CA ILE A 13 8.22 -13.81 4.50
C ILE A 13 8.79 -12.52 5.08
N LYS A 14 9.92 -12.04 4.55
CA LYS A 14 10.55 -10.80 5.02
C LYS A 14 9.63 -9.59 4.82
N VAL A 15 9.02 -9.48 3.64
CA VAL A 15 8.09 -8.38 3.32
C VAL A 15 6.85 -8.44 4.22
N LYS A 16 6.24 -9.61 4.39
CA LYS A 16 5.10 -9.81 5.30
C LYS A 16 5.44 -9.40 6.73
N ASN A 17 6.61 -9.80 7.23
CA ASN A 17 7.06 -9.48 8.58
C ASN A 17 7.29 -7.98 8.77
N TRP A 18 7.74 -7.26 7.73
CA TRP A 18 7.87 -5.80 7.80
C TRP A 18 6.51 -5.13 8.04
N PHE A 19 5.47 -5.54 7.30
CA PHE A 19 4.11 -5.01 7.48
C PHE A 19 3.60 -5.23 8.90
N TYR A 20 3.75 -6.44 9.45
CA TYR A 20 3.34 -6.71 10.83
C TYR A 20 4.10 -5.89 11.88
N LYS A 21 5.41 -5.66 11.68
CA LYS A 21 6.19 -4.77 12.55
C LYS A 21 5.75 -3.31 12.48
N GLN A 22 5.10 -2.89 11.40
CA GLN A 22 4.55 -1.55 11.24
C GLN A 22 3.04 -1.51 11.55
N GLU A 23 2.52 -2.52 12.27
CA GLU A 23 1.11 -2.59 12.71
C GLU A 23 0.10 -2.61 11.53
N PHE A 24 0.50 -3.18 10.39
CA PHE A 24 -0.42 -3.46 9.30
C PHE A 24 -1.15 -4.79 9.51
N ASN A 25 -2.43 -4.79 9.17
CA ASN A 25 -3.27 -5.97 9.07
C ASN A 25 -3.25 -6.49 7.64
N LYS A 26 -3.15 -7.82 7.47
CA LYS A 26 -3.33 -8.45 6.16
C LYS A 26 -4.83 -8.63 5.91
N VAL A 27 -5.30 -8.18 4.75
CA VAL A 27 -6.67 -8.43 4.31
C VAL A 27 -6.80 -9.89 3.86
N ASN A 28 -7.87 -10.54 4.30
CA ASN A 28 -8.32 -11.82 3.76
C ASN A 28 -9.64 -11.55 3.05
N PHE A 29 -9.61 -11.46 1.71
CA PHE A 29 -10.81 -11.28 0.92
C PHE A 29 -11.66 -12.54 0.96
N GLY A 30 -12.97 -12.37 1.10
CA GLY A 30 -13.95 -13.45 0.94
C GLY A 30 -14.39 -13.58 -0.53
N ASN A 31 -15.43 -14.38 -0.77
CA ASN A 31 -15.92 -14.71 -2.12
C ASN A 31 -16.30 -13.48 -2.98
N ASP A 32 -16.68 -12.36 -2.35
CA ASP A 32 -17.11 -11.16 -3.05
C ASP A 32 -15.94 -10.26 -3.51
N ASN A 33 -14.69 -10.69 -3.32
CA ASN A 33 -13.45 -9.97 -3.64
C ASN A 33 -13.39 -8.55 -3.03
N ASN A 34 -14.19 -8.29 -2.01
CA ASN A 34 -14.30 -7.00 -1.34
C ASN A 34 -14.12 -7.18 0.16
N TYR A 35 -13.54 -6.17 0.80
CA TYR A 35 -13.33 -6.15 2.23
C TYR A 35 -13.67 -4.76 2.80
N THR A 36 -14.53 -4.73 3.81
CA THR A 36 -14.94 -3.48 4.46
C THR A 36 -14.11 -3.24 5.71
N VAL A 37 -13.51 -2.06 5.80
CA VAL A 37 -12.79 -1.59 6.99
C VAL A 37 -13.57 -0.44 7.60
N THR A 38 -13.83 -0.50 8.90
CA THR A 38 -14.40 0.63 9.66
C THR A 38 -13.34 1.11 10.64
N THR A 39 -12.97 2.38 10.51
CA THR A 39 -12.11 3.10 11.47
C THR A 39 -12.96 4.16 12.19
N TYR A 40 -12.35 4.95 13.07
CA TYR A 40 -13.06 6.00 13.80
C TYR A 40 -12.33 7.35 13.77
N TRP A 41 -13.11 8.43 13.59
CA TRP A 41 -12.64 9.80 13.78
C TRP A 41 -13.64 10.59 14.63
N LEU A 42 -13.21 11.10 15.78
CA LEU A 42 -14.09 11.81 16.74
C LEU A 42 -15.34 10.98 17.09
N ASN A 43 -15.15 9.68 17.36
CA ASN A 43 -16.20 8.68 17.62
C ASN A 43 -17.22 8.50 16.49
N LYS A 44 -16.96 9.03 15.29
CA LYS A 44 -17.77 8.76 14.10
C LYS A 44 -17.09 7.68 13.26
N PRO A 45 -17.83 6.66 12.81
CA PRO A 45 -17.27 5.63 11.95
C PRO A 45 -16.90 6.22 10.59
N VAL A 46 -15.74 5.80 10.08
CA VAL A 46 -15.32 6.08 8.70
C VAL A 46 -15.16 4.72 8.01
N VAL A 47 -15.97 4.50 6.98
CA VAL A 47 -16.06 3.21 6.29
C VAL A 47 -15.29 3.26 4.98
N PHE A 48 -14.44 2.27 4.77
CA PHE A 48 -13.68 2.05 3.56
C PHE A 48 -14.06 0.71 2.94
N LYS A 49 -14.03 0.65 1.62
CA LYS A 49 -14.13 -0.59 0.87
C LYS A 49 -12.79 -0.84 0.18
N LEU A 50 -12.21 -2.00 0.38
CA LEU A 50 -11.05 -2.48 -0.36
C LEU A 50 -11.53 -3.54 -1.35
N SER A 51 -10.91 -3.59 -2.51
CA SER A 51 -11.20 -4.59 -3.54
C SER A 51 -9.92 -5.35 -3.83
N GLU A 52 -10.05 -6.66 -3.99
CA GLU A 52 -8.93 -7.53 -4.29
C GLU A 52 -8.32 -7.18 -5.65
N ILE A 53 -6.99 -7.22 -5.71
CA ILE A 53 -6.25 -7.23 -6.96
C ILE A 53 -5.62 -8.61 -7.08
N GLU A 54 -5.94 -9.29 -8.17
CA GLU A 54 -5.47 -10.65 -8.43
C GLU A 54 -3.94 -10.74 -8.31
N GLY A 55 -3.46 -11.69 -7.51
CA GLY A 55 -2.04 -11.92 -7.27
C GLY A 55 -1.38 -10.95 -6.27
N PHE A 56 -2.07 -9.94 -5.75
CA PHE A 56 -1.56 -9.02 -4.73
C PHE A 56 -2.05 -9.39 -3.32
N SER A 57 -1.14 -9.41 -2.36
CA SER A 57 -1.49 -9.37 -0.94
C SER A 57 -1.77 -7.93 -0.53
N THR A 58 -2.95 -7.68 0.06
CA THR A 58 -3.33 -6.36 0.55
C THR A 58 -3.08 -6.25 2.05
N PHE A 59 -2.41 -5.17 2.44
CA PHE A 59 -2.13 -4.81 3.83
C PHE A 59 -2.69 -3.41 4.10
N TYR A 60 -3.28 -3.20 5.28
CA TYR A 60 -3.74 -1.88 5.68
C TYR A 60 -3.36 -1.55 7.12
N THR A 61 -3.24 -0.27 7.43
CA THR A 61 -3.19 0.24 8.80
C THR A 61 -4.03 1.51 8.90
N GLU A 62 -4.46 1.84 10.11
CA GLU A 62 -5.20 3.07 10.40
C GLU A 62 -4.23 4.26 10.43
N GLY A 63 -4.57 5.31 9.71
CA GLY A 63 -3.90 6.60 9.75
C GLY A 63 -4.64 7.59 10.64
N SER A 64 -4.06 8.78 10.81
CA SER A 64 -4.69 9.84 11.57
C SER A 64 -6.08 10.22 11.03
N ARG A 65 -6.95 10.62 11.96
CA ARG A 65 -8.33 11.04 11.68
C ARG A 65 -9.17 9.94 11.01
N GLY A 66 -8.97 8.68 11.43
CA GLY A 66 -9.66 7.54 10.86
C GLY A 66 -9.32 7.29 9.39
N GLY A 67 -8.25 7.88 8.86
CA GLY A 67 -7.79 7.58 7.51
C GLY A 67 -7.34 6.12 7.40
N LEU A 68 -7.22 5.63 6.18
CA LEU A 68 -6.67 4.30 5.92
C LEU A 68 -5.44 4.41 5.02
N ILE A 69 -4.42 3.61 5.32
CA ILE A 69 -3.19 3.52 4.56
C ILE A 69 -3.09 2.09 4.06
N VAL A 70 -3.00 1.92 2.74
CA VAL A 70 -3.07 0.61 2.08
C VAL A 70 -1.83 0.38 1.25
N PHE A 71 -1.31 -0.84 1.33
CA PHE A 71 -0.28 -1.39 0.46
C PHE A 71 -0.81 -2.67 -0.20
N GLU A 72 -0.72 -2.73 -1.52
CA GLU A 72 -0.97 -3.93 -2.32
C GLU A 72 0.38 -4.43 -2.80
N VAL A 73 0.77 -5.65 -2.46
CA VAL A 73 2.11 -6.19 -2.75
C VAL A 73 2.04 -7.54 -3.45
N LYS A 74 2.77 -7.68 -4.55
CA LYS A 74 2.93 -8.88 -5.34
C LYS A 74 4.40 -9.27 -5.42
N VAL A 75 4.72 -10.56 -5.29
CA VAL A 75 6.08 -11.09 -5.35
C VAL A 75 6.11 -12.30 -6.28
N GLU A 76 6.74 -12.15 -7.44
CA GLU A 76 6.87 -13.19 -8.48
C GLU A 76 8.31 -13.22 -9.00
N GLN A 77 8.90 -14.41 -9.15
CA GLN A 77 10.18 -14.62 -9.87
C GLN A 77 11.26 -13.57 -9.55
N ASN A 78 11.51 -13.32 -8.24
CA ASN A 78 12.49 -12.33 -7.76
C ASN A 78 12.15 -10.88 -8.12
N VAL A 79 10.90 -10.56 -8.40
CA VAL A 79 10.40 -9.21 -8.63
C VAL A 79 9.28 -8.93 -7.63
N MET A 80 9.42 -7.83 -6.89
CA MET A 80 8.34 -7.24 -6.12
C MET A 80 7.68 -6.17 -6.95
N THR A 81 6.37 -6.22 -7.02
CA THR A 81 5.55 -5.09 -7.50
C THR A 81 4.65 -4.66 -6.36
N TYR A 82 4.55 -3.36 -6.11
CA TYR A 82 3.59 -2.86 -5.13
C TYR A 82 2.95 -1.55 -5.52
N ASN A 83 1.78 -1.32 -4.94
CA ASN A 83 1.06 -0.08 -5.00
C ASN A 83 0.70 0.37 -3.58
N CYS A 84 0.62 1.68 -3.36
CA CYS A 84 0.25 2.22 -2.05
C CYS A 84 -0.59 3.49 -2.20
N TYR A 85 -1.61 3.60 -1.37
CA TYR A 85 -2.61 4.66 -1.46
C TYR A 85 -3.42 4.79 -0.17
N CYS A 86 -4.20 5.86 -0.08
CA CYS A 86 -5.22 6.03 0.93
C CYS A 86 -6.60 5.99 0.25
N PRO A 87 -7.44 5.00 0.53
CA PRO A 87 -8.79 4.97 -0.01
C PRO A 87 -9.66 6.07 0.61
N ILE A 88 -10.64 6.55 -0.15
CA ILE A 88 -11.74 7.39 0.32
C ILE A 88 -13.02 6.85 -0.30
N LEU A 89 -14.07 6.79 0.49
CA LEU A 89 -15.42 6.53 0.00
C LEU A 89 -16.18 7.85 -0.19
N LEU A 90 -16.41 8.26 -1.43
CA LEU A 90 -17.27 9.41 -1.77
C LEU A 90 -18.70 8.94 -2.01
N PHE A 91 -19.66 9.70 -1.47
CA PHE A 91 -21.11 9.45 -1.60
C PHE A 91 -21.57 8.04 -1.18
N GLY A 92 -20.75 7.29 -0.43
CA GLY A 92 -21.08 5.94 0.05
C GLY A 92 -20.84 4.80 -0.95
N PHE A 93 -20.46 5.08 -2.21
CA PHE A 93 -20.26 4.04 -3.23
C PHE A 93 -19.04 4.26 -4.14
N TRP A 94 -18.51 5.48 -4.25
CA TRP A 94 -17.33 5.73 -5.07
C TRP A 94 -16.04 5.59 -4.25
N ASN A 95 -15.30 4.53 -4.54
CA ASN A 95 -14.00 4.30 -3.93
C ASN A 95 -12.89 4.98 -4.73
N ILE A 96 -12.24 5.97 -4.14
CA ILE A 96 -11.13 6.71 -4.75
C ILE A 96 -9.82 6.37 -4.03
N LYS A 97 -8.80 5.96 -4.80
CA LYS A 97 -7.44 5.74 -4.30
C LYS A 97 -6.65 7.04 -4.38
N LEU A 98 -6.43 7.70 -3.24
CA LEU A 98 -5.58 8.89 -3.18
C LEU A 98 -4.10 8.50 -3.00
N SER A 99 -3.23 9.16 -3.77
CA SER A 99 -1.79 9.03 -3.60
C SER A 99 -1.31 9.59 -2.25
N PHE A 100 -0.23 8.99 -1.72
CA PHE A 100 0.51 9.57 -0.61
C PHE A 100 1.14 10.91 -0.99
N LYS A 101 1.24 11.84 -0.03
CA LYS A 101 1.75 13.20 -0.28
C LYS A 101 2.57 13.71 0.90
N LYS A 102 3.83 14.08 0.66
CA LYS A 102 4.75 14.65 1.68
C LYS A 102 4.16 15.90 2.36
N ASN A 103 3.60 16.78 1.54
CA ASN A 103 2.96 18.03 1.97
C ASN A 103 1.44 17.88 1.87
N ALA A 104 0.86 17.07 2.76
CA ALA A 104 -0.58 16.96 2.91
C ALA A 104 -1.10 18.01 3.90
N GLY A 105 -2.29 18.56 3.62
CA GLY A 105 -2.96 19.47 4.55
C GLY A 105 -3.40 18.76 5.83
N TRP A 106 -3.75 19.54 6.85
CA TRP A 106 -4.08 19.01 8.18
C TRP A 106 -5.25 18.02 8.18
N ILE A 107 -6.22 18.19 7.28
CA ILE A 107 -7.37 17.30 7.10
C ILE A 107 -6.93 15.94 6.53
N THR A 108 -5.96 15.94 5.61
CA THR A 108 -5.47 14.73 4.95
C THR A 108 -4.14 14.25 5.52
N LYS A 109 -3.94 14.43 6.84
CA LYS A 109 -2.66 14.13 7.50
C LYS A 109 -2.23 12.66 7.32
N TYR A 110 -3.18 11.73 7.26
CA TYR A 110 -2.94 10.32 6.94
C TYR A 110 -2.21 10.10 5.59
N ARG A 111 -2.37 10.99 4.59
CA ARG A 111 -1.61 10.92 3.32
C ARG A 111 -0.12 11.22 3.49
N LYS A 112 0.23 12.05 4.49
CA LYS A 112 1.61 12.34 4.87
C LYS A 112 2.22 11.18 5.66
N GLU A 113 1.44 10.55 6.53
CA GLU A 113 1.85 9.32 7.24
C GLU A 113 2.11 8.19 6.25
N GLY A 114 1.20 7.97 5.29
CA GLY A 114 1.40 7.01 4.21
C GLY A 114 2.67 7.31 3.41
N TYR A 115 2.95 8.58 3.13
CA TYR A 115 4.21 8.98 2.46
C TYR A 115 5.44 8.53 3.25
N PHE A 116 5.49 8.78 4.56
CA PHE A 116 6.63 8.35 5.39
C PHE A 116 6.72 6.83 5.52
N LEU A 117 5.60 6.12 5.63
CA LEU A 117 5.60 4.66 5.62
C LEU A 117 6.12 4.10 4.30
N ASN A 118 5.78 4.71 3.15
CA ASN A 118 6.34 4.32 1.87
C ASN A 118 7.85 4.56 1.80
N GLN A 119 8.36 5.68 2.34
CA GLN A 119 9.82 5.90 2.40
C GLN A 119 10.52 4.84 3.25
N LYS A 120 9.99 4.54 4.45
CA LYS A 120 10.51 3.45 5.30
C LYS A 120 10.47 2.10 4.59
N PHE A 121 9.42 1.83 3.81
CA PHE A 121 9.32 0.60 3.04
C PHE A 121 10.40 0.54 1.97
N LYS A 122 10.60 1.62 1.21
CA LYS A 122 11.68 1.70 0.20
C LYS A 122 13.07 1.52 0.81
N GLU A 123 13.33 2.11 1.97
CA GLU A 123 14.59 1.93 2.70
C GLU A 123 14.78 0.47 3.13
N PHE A 124 13.71 -0.18 3.63
CA PHE A 124 13.72 -1.60 3.93
C PHE A 124 14.00 -2.45 2.69
N LEU A 125 13.39 -2.15 1.54
CA LEU A 125 13.68 -2.89 0.31
C LEU A 125 15.14 -2.73 -0.13
N LYS A 126 15.69 -1.51 -0.04
CA LYS A 126 17.11 -1.27 -0.33
C LYS A 126 18.04 -2.05 0.60
N SER A 127 17.72 -2.15 1.89
CA SER A 127 18.52 -2.91 2.85
C SER A 127 18.46 -4.43 2.63
N LEU A 128 17.46 -4.89 1.89
CA LEU A 128 17.34 -6.26 1.40
C LEU A 128 18.06 -6.49 0.06
N GLU A 129 18.94 -5.58 -0.36
CA GLU A 129 19.58 -5.55 -1.68
C GLU A 129 18.59 -5.49 -2.85
N CYS A 130 17.33 -5.10 -2.60
CA CYS A 130 16.37 -4.93 -3.66
C CYS A 130 16.70 -3.66 -4.45
N ARG A 131 16.85 -3.79 -5.76
CA ARG A 131 17.13 -2.65 -6.64
C ARG A 131 15.86 -2.28 -7.39
N PRO A 132 15.49 -0.99 -7.49
CA PRO A 132 14.46 -0.58 -8.42
C PRO A 132 14.81 -1.13 -9.80
N LEU A 133 13.83 -1.67 -10.53
CA LEU A 133 14.05 -1.90 -11.95
C LEU A 133 14.09 -0.52 -12.60
N GLU A 134 15.23 -0.15 -13.19
CA GLU A 134 15.26 1.01 -14.09
C GLU A 134 14.25 0.70 -15.21
N GLU A 135 13.25 1.56 -15.40
CA GLU A 135 12.41 1.48 -16.59
C GLU A 135 13.36 1.62 -17.78
N SER A 136 13.57 0.53 -18.51
CA SER A 136 14.30 0.55 -19.76
C SER A 136 13.57 1.54 -20.67
N SER A 137 14.12 2.75 -20.80
CA SER A 137 13.78 3.68 -21.87
C SER A 137 14.27 3.08 -23.18
N GLU A 138 13.56 2.06 -23.66
CA GLU A 138 13.64 1.67 -25.06
C GLU A 138 12.94 2.72 -25.89
N HIS A 139 13.76 3.33 -26.74
CA HIS A 139 13.42 4.17 -27.86
C HIS A 139 12.11 3.77 -28.55
N ARG A 140 11.24 4.76 -28.74
CA ARG A 140 10.69 4.97 -30.08
C ARG A 140 11.22 6.29 -30.59
N GLU A 141 12.35 6.19 -31.30
CA GLU A 141 12.62 7.07 -32.42
C GLU A 141 11.43 6.97 -33.38
N THR A 142 10.86 8.11 -33.76
CA THR A 142 10.49 8.44 -35.14
C THR A 142 10.21 9.94 -35.22
#